data_AF-A0A7X2MLC5-F1
#
_entry.id   AF-A0A7X2MLC5-F1
#
_cell.length_a   1.000
_cell.length_b   1.000
_cell.length_c   1.000
_cell.angle_alpha   90.00
_cell.angle_beta   90.00
_cell.angle_gamma   90.00
#
_symmetry.space_group_name_H-M   'P 1'
#
loop_
_entity.id
_entity.type
_entity.pdbx_description
1 polymer ?
#
loop_
_entity_poly.entity_id
_entity_poly.type
_entity_poly.pdbx_seq_one_letter_code
_entity_poly.pdbx_strand_id
1 'polypeptide(L)' 'MKNHHQPACTLTEKGEDQLLRAAMASEFLVNVLQGLSASSANKSVSVEGIAALVECISLQLDGAVRESSLMKGGHRD' A
#
# COMPACT_ATOMS: atom_id res chain seq x y z
N MET A 1 -12.39 -4.13 -36.34
CA MET A 1 -12.48 -3.97 -34.88
C MET A 1 -11.06 -3.88 -34.34
N LYS A 2 -10.65 -2.75 -33.75
CA LYS A 2 -9.29 -2.58 -33.23
C LYS A 2 -9.26 -3.20 -31.82
N ASN A 3 -8.51 -4.28 -31.65
CA ASN A 3 -8.29 -4.88 -30.33
C ASN A 3 -7.39 -3.95 -29.54
N HIS A 4 -7.95 -3.25 -28.55
CA HIS A 4 -7.18 -2.50 -27.58
C HIS A 4 -6.49 -3.50 -26.64
N HIS A 5 -5.27 -3.90 -26.96
CA HIS A 5 -4.41 -4.60 -26.03
C HIS A 5 -4.00 -3.59 -24.95
N GLN A 6 -4.68 -3.61 -23.79
CA GLN A 6 -4.18 -2.88 -22.62
C GLN A 6 -2.84 -3.53 -22.24
N PRO A 7 -1.71 -2.80 -22.31
CA PRO A 7 -0.45 -3.34 -21.82
C PRO A 7 -0.63 -3.74 -20.35
N ALA A 8 -0.16 -4.94 -20.00
CA ALA A 8 -0.22 -5.43 -18.63
C ALA A 8 0.44 -4.39 -17.70
N CYS A 9 -0.30 -3.91 -16.70
CA CYS A 9 0.23 -3.03 -15.67
C CYS A 9 1.22 -3.85 -14.83
N THR A 10 2.51 -3.69 -15.12
CA THR A 10 3.59 -4.30 -14.35
C THR A 10 4.21 -3.28 -13.40
N LEU A 11 4.65 -3.78 -12.25
CA LEU A 11 5.51 -3.07 -11.29
C LEU A 11 6.97 -3.46 -11.55
N THR A 12 7.90 -2.59 -11.16
CA THR A 12 9.30 -3.03 -10.97
C THR A 12 9.41 -3.87 -9.69
N GLU A 13 10.49 -4.62 -9.52
CA GLU A 13 10.78 -5.36 -8.28
C GLU A 13 10.67 -4.46 -7.03
N LYS A 14 11.16 -3.22 -7.14
CA LYS A 14 11.03 -2.20 -6.10
C LYS A 14 9.56 -1.84 -5.82
N GLY A 15 8.74 -1.72 -6.86
CA GLY A 15 7.31 -1.45 -6.73
C GLY A 15 6.55 -2.63 -6.09
N GLU A 16 6.94 -3.86 -6.40
CA GLU A 16 6.39 -5.08 -5.77
C GLU A 16 6.75 -5.14 -4.29
N ASP A 17 7.99 -4.84 -3.94
CA ASP A 17 8.48 -4.78 -2.56
C ASP A 17 7.79 -3.66 -1.75
N GLN A 18 7.54 -2.50 -2.36
CA GLN A 18 6.71 -1.44 -1.77
C GLN A 18 5.26 -1.89 -1.54
N LEU A 19 4.65 -2.58 -2.51
CA LEU A 19 3.29 -3.09 -2.36
C LEU A 19 3.21 -4.17 -1.26
N LEU A 20 4.21 -5.05 -1.17
CA LEU A 20 4.32 -6.05 -0.11
C LEU A 20 4.43 -5.38 1.27
N ARG A 21 5.24 -4.33 1.41
CA ARG A 21 5.32 -3.56 2.66
C ARG A 21 4.00 -2.91 3.03
N ALA A 22 3.28 -2.33 2.06
CA ALA A 22 1.95 -1.77 2.31
C ALA A 22 0.96 -2.82 2.81
N ALA A 23 1.00 -4.03 2.23
CA ALA A 23 0.15 -5.15 2.65
C ALA A 23 0.46 -5.60 4.09
N MET A 24 1.75 -5.81 4.42
CA MET A 24 2.16 -6.19 5.77
C MET A 24 1.81 -5.12 6.83
N ALA A 25 2.01 -3.84 6.50
CA ALA A 25 1.64 -2.74 7.40
C ALA A 25 0.12 -2.65 7.60
N SER A 26 -0.67 -2.96 6.57
CA SER A 26 -2.13 -3.02 6.65
C SER A 26 -2.61 -4.17 7.53
N GLU A 27 -2.01 -5.36 7.41
CA GLU A 27 -2.30 -6.50 8.28
C GLU A 27 -1.95 -6.18 9.74
N PHE A 28 -0.80 -5.56 9.98
CA PHE A 28 -0.41 -5.10 11.31
C PHE A 28 -1.41 -4.10 11.90
N LEU A 29 -1.89 -3.13 11.10
CA LEU A 29 -2.91 -2.18 11.53
C LEU A 29 -4.21 -2.89 11.95
N VAL A 30 -4.64 -3.90 11.20
CA VAL A 30 -5.80 -4.72 11.58
C VAL A 30 -5.59 -5.39 12.93
N ASN A 31 -4.42 -5.97 13.18
CA ASN A 31 -4.10 -6.59 14.48
C ASN A 31 -4.14 -5.58 15.64
N VAL A 32 -3.63 -4.36 15.42
CA VAL A 32 -3.71 -3.27 16.40
C VAL A 32 -5.17 -2.92 16.70
N LEU A 33 -6.00 -2.77 15.66
CA LEU A 33 -7.42 -2.43 15.81
C LEU A 33 -8.24 -3.55 16.45
N GLN A 34 -7.97 -4.82 16.11
CA GLN A 34 -8.62 -5.97 16.74
C GLN A 34 -8.24 -6.09 18.22
N GLY A 35 -7.00 -5.76 18.58
CA GLY A 35 -6.55 -5.68 19.97
C GLY A 35 -7.33 -4.67 20.83
N LEU A 36 -7.90 -3.63 20.22
CA LEU A 36 -8.81 -2.67 20.86
C LEU A 36 -10.21 -3.28 21.07
N SER A 37 -10.70 -4.07 20.11
CA SER A 37 -12.05 -4.62 20.14
C SER A 37 -12.20 -5.87 21.03
N ALA A 38 -11.12 -6.62 21.26
CA ALA A 38 -11.17 -7.93 21.94
C ALA A 38 -10.97 -7.85 23.47
N SER A 39 -10.60 -6.69 24.02
CA SER A 39 -10.34 -6.54 25.45
C SER A 39 -11.42 -5.69 26.11
N SER A 40 -12.11 -6.25 27.12
CA SER A 40 -13.01 -5.51 28.03
C SER A 40 -12.25 -4.45 28.88
N ALA A 41 -10.92 -4.47 28.84
CA ALA A 41 -10.10 -3.40 29.39
C ALA A 41 -9.94 -2.29 28.34
N ASN A 42 -10.15 -1.03 28.74
CA ASN A 42 -9.97 0.19 27.95
C ASN A 42 -8.53 0.36 27.42
N LYS A 43 -8.08 -0.52 26.53
CA LYS A 43 -6.83 -0.37 25.80
C LYS A 43 -7.09 0.73 24.79
N SER A 44 -6.39 1.85 24.93
CA SER A 44 -6.35 2.90 23.92
C SER A 44 -5.04 2.76 23.14
N VAL A 45 -5.12 3.01 21.84
CA VAL A 45 -3.95 3.18 20.98
C VAL A 45 -3.81 4.66 20.70
N SER A 46 -2.58 5.17 20.71
CA SER A 46 -2.30 6.56 20.36
C SER A 46 -2.76 6.86 18.93
N VAL A 47 -3.50 7.95 18.78
CA VAL A 47 -3.99 8.43 17.48
C VAL A 47 -2.82 8.79 16.57
N GLU A 48 -1.76 9.38 17.13
CA GLU A 48 -0.51 9.69 16.45
C GLU A 48 0.17 8.41 15.92
N GLY A 49 0.16 7.34 16.70
CA GLY A 49 0.68 6.04 16.27
C GLY A 49 -0.10 5.44 15.09
N ILE A 50 -1.44 5.52 15.13
CA ILE A 50 -2.28 5.07 14.00
C ILE A 50 -2.04 5.95 12.77
N ALA A 51 -1.97 7.27 12.94
CA ALA A 51 -1.71 8.19 11.85
C ALA A 51 -0.36 7.91 11.19
N ALA A 52 0.70 7.68 11.97
CA ALA A 52 2.02 7.31 11.46
C ALA A 52 2.00 5.99 10.68
N LEU A 53 1.24 4.99 11.12
CA LEU A 53 1.06 3.73 10.39
C LEU A 53 0.33 3.94 9.05
N VAL A 54 -0.73 4.75 9.05
CA VAL A 54 -1.49 5.07 7.83
C VAL A 54 -0.63 5.88 6.85
N GLU A 55 0.15 6.84 7.34
CA GLU A 55 1.11 7.58 6.53
C GLU A 55 2.17 6.65 5.93
N CYS A 56 2.71 5.71 6.71
CA CYS A 56 3.62 4.69 6.20
C CYS A 56 3.00 3.87 5.07
N ILE A 57 1.75 3.40 5.23
CA ILE A 57 1.03 2.66 4.18
C ILE A 57 0.87 3.53 2.93
N SER A 58 0.46 4.79 3.09
CA SER A 58 0.29 5.73 1.98
C SER A 58 1.59 5.94 1.21
N LEU A 59 2.72 6.12 1.91
CA LEU A 59 4.04 6.31 1.29
C LEU A 59 4.48 5.08 0.48
N GLN A 60 4.21 3.87 0.97
CA GLN A 60 4.51 2.65 0.22
C GLN A 60 3.64 2.50 -1.03
N LEU A 61 2.34 2.82 -0.93
CA LEU A 61 1.43 2.79 -2.07
C LEU A 61 1.79 3.83 -3.14
N ASP A 62 2.12 5.06 -2.75
CA ASP A 62 2.60 6.09 -3.68
C ASP A 62 3.87 5.63 -4.40
N GLY A 63 4.83 5.06 -3.65
CA GLY A 63 6.03 4.46 -4.22
C GLY A 63 5.71 3.40 -5.27
N ALA A 64 4.85 2.44 -4.94
CA ALA A 64 4.47 1.36 -5.85
C ALA A 64 3.80 1.90 -7.12
N VAL A 65 2.91 2.88 -6.99
CA VAL A 65 2.25 3.54 -8.14
C VAL A 65 3.28 4.21 -9.04
N ARG A 66 4.29 4.89 -8.48
CA ARG A 66 5.36 5.53 -9.27
C ARG A 66 6.28 4.53 -9.99
N GLU A 67 6.41 3.32 -9.45
CA GLU A 67 7.13 2.22 -10.07
C GLU A 67 6.28 1.44 -11.10
N SER A 68 4.99 1.76 -11.24
CA SER A 68 4.11 1.17 -12.25
C SER A 68 4.48 1.63 -13.66
N SER A 69 4.46 0.68 -14.59
CA SER A 69 4.57 0.92 -16.05
C SER A 69 3.55 1.93 -16.59
N LEU A 70 2.41 2.12 -15.91
CA LEU A 70 1.40 3.12 -16.26
C LEU A 70 1.89 4.56 -16.04
N MET A 71 2.74 4.81 -15.03
CA MET A 71 3.27 6.13 -14.71
C MET A 71 4.57 6.46 -15.46
N LYS A 72 5.27 5.44 -15.97
CA LYS A 72 6.51 5.62 -16.73
C LYS A 72 6.30 6.15 -18.15
N GLY A 73 5.05 6.35 -18.61
CA GLY A 73 4.71 7.05 -19.86
C GLY A 73 5.55 6.59 -21.05
N GLY A 74 5.04 5.61 -21.80
CA GLY A 74 5.75 4.96 -22.92
C GLY A 74 6.78 5.83 -23.62
N HIS A 75 8.06 5.58 -23.33
CA HIS A 75 9.19 6.08 -24.12
C HIS A 75 9.12 5.34 -25.45
N ARG A 76 8.32 5.90 -26.37
CA ARG A 76 8.37 5.57 -27.79
C ARG A 76 9.45 6.47 -28.36
N ASP A 77 10.67 5.94 -28.43
CA ASP A 77 11.64 6.36 -29.42
C ASP A 77 11.08 6.12 -30.84
#